data_AF-T1BYL0-F1
#
_entry.id   AF-T1BYL0-F1
#
_cell.length_a   1.000
_cell.length_b   1.000
_cell.length_c   1.000
_cell.angle_alpha   90.00
_cell.angle_beta   90.00
_cell.angle_gamma   90.00
#
_symmetry.space_group_name_H-M   'P 1'
#
loop_
_entity.id
_entity.type
_entity.pdbx_description
1 polymer ?
#
loop_
_entity_poly.entity_id
_entity_poly.type
_entity_poly.pdbx_seq_one_letter_code
_entity_poly.pdbx_strand_id
1 'polypeptide(L)'
;MKFLGYAHPEELLEQSTRILYPDEEEYARIGNVYRQIEEKGTINITEVRLQKKDGSILMCDVSASLVSVLPEKKSVWTIEDVTEKHRHSRKVQLLLGLNKMLAQVNMAVATDQDENLLMQKICDLVIQYGAMELAWIGRPDASGHFRFIASAGETRYLDHVVISLGTGPPGRDGPCCPCILG
;
A
#
# COMPACT_ATOMS: atom_id res chain seq x y z
N MET A 1 16.25 2.77 -24.61
CA MET A 1 16.10 2.77 -23.15
C MET A 1 15.47 1.44 -22.74
N LYS A 2 16.21 0.33 -22.90
CA LYS A 2 15.65 -1.05 -22.82
C LYS A 2 14.97 -1.35 -21.48
N PHE A 3 15.44 -0.71 -20.41
CA PHE A 3 14.88 -0.78 -19.06
C PHE A 3 13.39 -0.40 -18.98
N LEU A 4 12.94 0.58 -19.79
CA LEU A 4 11.55 1.05 -19.82
C LEU A 4 10.71 0.36 -20.92
N GLY A 5 11.26 -0.65 -21.60
CA GLY A 5 10.57 -1.38 -22.67
C GLY A 5 10.60 -0.73 -24.05
N TYR A 6 11.35 0.37 -24.22
CA TYR A 6 11.56 1.00 -25.54
C TYR A 6 12.75 0.36 -26.25
N ALA A 7 12.49 -0.18 -27.45
CA ALA A 7 13.46 -0.95 -28.22
C ALA A 7 14.57 -0.03 -28.77
N HIS A 8 14.18 1.14 -29.26
CA HIS A 8 15.10 2.14 -29.82
C HIS A 8 15.03 3.47 -29.05
N PRO A 9 16.17 4.16 -28.81
CA PRO A 9 16.18 5.49 -28.19
C PRO A 9 15.35 6.52 -28.97
N GLU A 10 15.26 6.36 -30.28
CA GLU A 10 14.51 7.23 -31.20
C GLU A 10 13.00 7.25 -30.90
N GLU A 11 12.45 6.19 -30.33
CA GLU A 11 11.05 6.15 -29.89
C GLU A 11 10.75 7.13 -28.75
N LEU A 12 11.79 7.62 -28.08
CA LEU A 12 11.71 8.61 -26.99
C LEU A 12 12.19 9.99 -27.43
N LEU A 13 12.84 10.09 -28.59
CA LEU A 13 13.19 11.38 -29.18
C LEU A 13 11.88 12.05 -29.61
N GLU A 14 11.75 13.34 -29.30
CA GLU A 14 10.57 14.17 -29.58
C GLU A 14 9.28 13.82 -28.83
N GLN A 15 9.29 12.79 -27.97
CA GLN A 15 8.16 12.48 -27.10
C GLN A 15 8.19 13.31 -25.82
N SER A 16 7.01 13.66 -25.31
CA SER A 16 6.89 14.22 -23.97
C SER A 16 7.32 13.18 -22.93
N THR A 17 8.08 13.61 -21.91
CA THR A 17 8.43 12.76 -20.76
C THR A 17 7.20 12.30 -19.98
N ARG A 18 6.01 12.89 -20.21
CA ARG A 18 4.73 12.47 -19.64
C ARG A 18 4.42 10.99 -19.84
N ILE A 19 4.89 10.40 -20.94
CA ILE A 19 4.67 8.97 -21.25
C ILE A 19 5.35 8.03 -20.24
N LEU A 20 6.31 8.54 -19.46
CA LEU A 20 7.04 7.78 -18.46
C LEU A 20 6.32 7.71 -17.11
N TYR A 21 5.17 8.36 -16.95
CA TYR A 21 4.46 8.44 -15.67
C TYR A 21 3.05 7.85 -15.76
N PRO A 22 2.59 7.14 -14.72
CA PRO A 22 1.29 6.46 -14.73
C PRO A 22 0.10 7.42 -14.74
N ASP A 23 0.24 8.58 -14.10
CA ASP A 23 -0.84 9.51 -13.84
C ASP A 23 -0.31 10.96 -13.81
N GLU A 24 -1.24 11.91 -13.81
CA GLU A 24 -0.92 13.34 -13.82
C GLU A 24 -0.35 13.82 -12.49
N GLU A 25 -0.74 13.17 -11.39
CA GLU A 25 -0.27 13.49 -10.05
C GLU A 25 1.24 13.22 -9.91
N GLU A 26 1.71 12.05 -10.36
CA GLU A 26 3.12 11.71 -10.37
C GLU A 26 3.91 12.64 -11.28
N TYR A 27 3.39 12.92 -12.48
CA TYR A 27 4.03 13.82 -13.43
C TYR A 27 4.18 15.23 -12.85
N ALA A 28 3.13 15.78 -12.23
CA ALA A 28 3.17 17.09 -11.58
C ALA A 28 4.13 17.11 -10.38
N ARG A 29 4.10 16.06 -9.55
CA ARG A 29 5.00 15.90 -8.40
C ARG A 29 6.45 15.98 -8.83
N ILE A 30 6.83 15.23 -9.86
CA ILE A 30 8.21 15.18 -10.36
C ILE A 30 8.59 16.44 -11.14
N GLY A 31 7.68 16.98 -11.95
CA GLY A 31 7.91 18.22 -12.71
C GLY A 31 8.19 19.44 -11.81
N ASN A 32 7.61 19.49 -10.61
CA ASN A 32 7.96 20.50 -9.61
C ASN A 32 9.41 20.36 -9.11
N VAL A 33 9.90 19.13 -8.94
CA VAL A 33 11.26 18.87 -8.46
C VAL A 33 12.30 19.15 -9.54
N TYR A 34 11.98 18.86 -10.81
CA TYR A 34 12.87 19.17 -11.93
C TYR A 34 13.20 20.65 -12.04
N ARG A 35 12.24 21.55 -11.76
CA ARG A 35 12.51 23.00 -11.72
C ARG A 35 13.56 23.38 -10.66
N GLN A 36 13.67 22.62 -9.58
CA GLN A 36 14.65 22.90 -8.51
C GLN A 36 16.09 22.54 -8.90
N ILE A 37 16.32 21.79 -9.98
CA ILE A 37 17.67 21.39 -10.38
C ILE A 37 18.51 22.59 -10.84
N GLU A 38 17.89 23.61 -11.43
CA GLU A 38 18.57 24.82 -11.87
C GLU A 38 19.09 25.64 -10.68
N GLU A 39 18.38 25.59 -9.55
CA GLU A 39 18.74 26.29 -8.31
C GLU A 39 19.73 25.48 -7.47
N LYS A 40 19.48 24.17 -7.30
CA LYS A 40 20.24 23.32 -6.36
C LYS A 40 21.44 22.63 -7.00
N GLY A 41 21.51 22.56 -8.33
CA GLY A 41 22.56 21.86 -9.07
C GLY A 41 22.46 20.33 -9.04
N THR A 42 21.93 19.74 -7.96
CA THR A 42 21.64 18.30 -7.86
C THR A 42 20.29 18.03 -7.19
N ILE A 43 19.65 16.94 -7.58
CA ILE A 43 18.42 16.44 -6.95
C ILE A 43 18.48 14.91 -6.84
N ASN A 44 17.86 14.38 -5.79
CA ASN A 44 17.58 12.95 -5.64
C ASN A 44 16.11 12.81 -5.22
N ILE A 45 15.39 11.96 -5.93
CA ILE A 45 13.98 11.67 -5.70
C ILE A 45 13.86 10.15 -5.55
N THR A 46 13.39 9.72 -4.39
CA THR A 46 13.12 8.31 -4.13
C THR A 46 11.71 7.95 -4.54
N GLU A 47 11.46 6.66 -4.79
CA GLU A 47 10.12 6.10 -4.99
C GLU A 47 9.34 6.74 -6.16
N VAL A 48 10.02 7.09 -7.24
CA VAL A 48 9.37 7.60 -8.46
C VAL A 48 8.66 6.46 -9.17
N ARG A 49 7.35 6.62 -9.43
CA ARG A 49 6.59 5.65 -10.22
C ARG A 49 6.80 5.93 -11.71
N LEU A 50 7.52 5.04 -12.38
CA LEU A 50 7.68 5.08 -13.83
C LEU A 50 6.82 4.02 -14.50
N GLN A 51 6.20 4.38 -15.62
CA GLN A 51 5.43 3.45 -16.45
C GLN A 51 6.27 2.97 -17.63
N LYS A 52 6.36 1.66 -17.81
CA LYS A 52 6.95 1.04 -19.02
C LYS A 52 6.00 1.16 -20.20
N LYS A 53 6.53 0.95 -21.40
CA LYS A 53 5.74 0.90 -22.64
C LYS A 53 4.57 -0.10 -22.61
N ASP A 54 4.69 -1.21 -21.87
CA ASP A 54 3.65 -2.23 -21.71
C ASP A 54 2.60 -1.88 -20.63
N GLY A 55 2.73 -0.71 -19.99
CA GLY A 55 1.84 -0.24 -18.93
C GLY A 55 2.25 -0.67 -17.51
N SER A 56 3.21 -1.58 -17.35
CA SER A 56 3.68 -2.01 -16.02
C SER A 56 4.44 -0.90 -15.30
N ILE A 57 4.36 -0.89 -13.96
CA ILE A 57 4.95 0.16 -13.12
C ILE A 57 6.25 -0.31 -12.50
N LEU A 58 7.25 0.56 -12.57
CA LEU A 58 8.54 0.46 -11.89
C LEU A 58 8.60 1.50 -10.76
N MET A 59 9.18 1.08 -9.64
CA MET A 59 9.59 2.00 -8.59
C MET A 59 11.06 2.32 -8.81
N CYS A 60 11.39 3.59 -9.02
CA CYS A 60 12.73 4.02 -9.32
C CYS A 60 13.22 5.13 -8.39
N ASP A 61 14.49 5.08 -8.04
CA ASP A 61 15.18 6.24 -7.47
C ASP A 61 15.81 7.02 -8.64
N VAL A 62 15.51 8.32 -8.71
CA VAL A 62 15.93 9.21 -9.80
C VAL A 62 16.83 10.28 -9.23
N SER A 63 18.08 10.30 -9.69
CA SER A 63 19.05 11.33 -9.35
C SER A 63 19.42 12.13 -10.58
N ALA A 64 19.64 13.44 -10.40
CA ALA A 64 20.07 14.30 -11.48
C ALA A 64 21.10 15.32 -11.01
N SER A 65 22.00 15.66 -11.91
CA SER A 65 23.07 16.63 -11.66
C SER A 65 23.27 17.51 -12.89
N LEU A 66 23.32 18.81 -12.66
CA LEU A 66 23.63 19.79 -13.70
C LEU A 66 25.14 19.84 -13.91
N VAL A 67 25.59 19.55 -15.12
CA VAL A 67 26.98 19.62 -15.55
C VAL A 67 27.12 20.77 -16.54
N SER A 68 27.85 21.81 -16.15
CA SER A 68 28.21 22.90 -17.06
C SER A 68 29.32 22.44 -18.00
N VAL A 69 29.02 22.24 -19.28
CA VAL A 69 30.00 22.01 -20.33
C VAL A 69 29.94 23.19 -21.28
N LEU A 70 30.72 24.24 -20.99
CA LEU A 70 30.69 25.50 -21.75
C LEU A 70 30.75 25.23 -23.27
N PRO A 71 29.85 25.83 -24.07
CA PRO A 71 28.88 26.89 -23.74
C PRO A 71 27.50 26.41 -23.23
N GLU A 72 27.27 25.11 -23.06
CA GLU A 72 25.96 24.52 -22.75
C GLU A 72 25.84 24.03 -21.30
N LYS A 73 24.66 24.19 -20.70
CA LYS A 73 24.29 23.47 -19.47
C LYS A 73 23.70 22.13 -19.88
N LYS A 74 24.31 21.03 -19.46
CA LYS A 74 23.80 19.67 -19.67
C LYS A 74 23.35 19.10 -18.33
N SER A 75 22.30 18.30 -18.32
CA SER A 75 21.85 17.57 -17.14
C SER A 75 22.14 16.08 -17.31
N VAL A 76 22.78 15.46 -16.32
CA VAL A 76 22.94 14.01 -16.25
C VAL A 76 21.85 13.45 -15.35
N TRP A 77 21.15 12.43 -15.84
CA TRP A 77 20.09 11.74 -15.12
C TRP A 77 20.49 10.28 -14.90
N THR A 78 20.23 9.78 -13.70
CA THR A 78 20.41 8.37 -13.34
C THR A 78 19.09 7.86 -12.77
N ILE A 79 18.65 6.71 -13.27
CA ILE A 79 17.43 6.04 -12.86
C ILE A 79 17.85 4.66 -12.37
N GLU A 80 17.61 4.37 -11.10
CA GLU A 80 17.88 3.06 -10.50
C GLU A 80 16.55 2.34 -10.26
N ASP A 81 16.44 1.09 -10.73
CA ASP A 81 15.29 0.24 -10.41
C ASP A 81 15.39 -0.25 -8.97
N VAL A 82 14.46 0.22 -8.14
CA VAL A 82 14.36 -0.22 -6.75
C VAL A 82 13.12 -1.09 -6.52
N THR A 83 12.43 -1.54 -7.59
CA THR A 83 11.19 -2.32 -7.51
C THR A 83 11.36 -3.58 -6.65
N GLU A 84 12.43 -4.34 -6.85
CA GLU A 84 12.77 -5.52 -6.04
C GLU A 84 13.05 -5.13 -4.58
N LYS A 85 13.84 -4.08 -4.34
CA LYS A 85 14.20 -3.61 -2.99
C LYS A 85 12.96 -3.18 -2.20
N HIS A 86 12.03 -2.46 -2.83
CA HIS A 86 10.76 -2.09 -2.20
C HIS A 86 9.85 -3.29 -1.97
N ARG A 87 9.77 -4.26 -2.90
CA ARG A 87 9.00 -5.49 -2.69
C ARG A 87 9.52 -6.29 -1.49
N HIS A 88 10.85 -6.44 -1.37
CA HIS A 88 11.47 -7.11 -0.23
C HIS A 88 11.23 -6.34 1.07
N SER A 89 11.48 -5.03 1.09
CA SER A 89 11.25 -4.18 2.27
C SER A 89 9.79 -4.23 2.73
N ARG A 90 8.82 -4.09 1.81
CA ARG A 90 7.39 -4.15 2.14
C ARG A 90 6.97 -5.51 2.66
N LYS A 91 7.49 -6.60 2.08
CA LYS A 91 7.23 -7.96 2.58
C LYS A 91 7.82 -8.18 3.98
N VAL A 92 9.03 -7.70 4.23
CA VAL A 92 9.65 -7.76 5.56
C VAL A 92 8.86 -6.94 6.58
N GLN A 93 8.46 -5.71 6.24
CA GLN A 93 7.64 -4.87 7.12
C GLN A 93 6.28 -5.50 7.43
N LEU A 94 5.62 -6.08 6.42
CA LEU A 94 4.37 -6.81 6.61
C LEU A 94 4.55 -8.01 7.56
N LEU A 95 5.58 -8.82 7.34
CA LEU A 95 5.86 -9.99 8.19
C LEU A 95 6.21 -9.58 9.63
N LEU A 96 6.99 -8.51 9.81
CA LEU A 96 7.30 -7.96 11.14
C LEU A 96 6.04 -7.46 11.84
N GLY A 97 5.16 -6.75 11.12
CA GLY A 97 3.86 -6.29 11.64
C GLY A 97 3.00 -7.46 12.10
N LEU A 98 2.83 -8.48 11.25
CA LEU A 98 2.06 -9.69 11.58
C LEU A 98 2.67 -10.48 12.75
N ASN A 99 3.99 -10.67 12.77
CA ASN A 99 4.66 -11.35 13.88
C ASN A 99 4.50 -10.60 15.20
N LYS A 100 4.59 -9.26 15.18
CA LYS A 100 4.37 -8.43 16.37
C LYS A 100 2.92 -8.55 16.85
N MET A 101 1.96 -8.49 15.93
CA MET A 101 0.55 -8.70 16.23
C MET A 101 0.30 -10.04 16.91
N LEU A 102 0.81 -11.14 16.34
CA LEU A 102 0.66 -12.49 16.90
C LEU A 102 1.25 -12.59 18.31
N ALA A 103 2.43 -12.00 18.55
CA ALA A 103 3.03 -11.97 19.88
C ALA A 103 2.15 -11.21 20.90
N GLN A 104 1.57 -10.08 20.50
CA GLN A 104 0.68 -9.29 21.38
C GLN A 104 -0.64 -10.02 21.67
N VAL A 105 -1.24 -10.66 20.67
CA VAL A 105 -2.43 -11.49 20.85
C VAL A 105 -2.15 -12.65 21.80
N ASN A 106 -1.05 -13.38 21.62
CA ASN A 106 -0.66 -14.49 22.50
C ASN A 106 -0.46 -14.04 23.95
N MET A 107 0.12 -12.85 24.17
CA MET A 107 0.24 -12.28 25.52
C MET A 107 -1.13 -11.91 26.10
N ALA A 108 -2.00 -11.26 25.33
CA ALA A 108 -3.34 -10.87 25.80
C ALA A 108 -4.17 -12.10 26.20
N VAL A 109 -4.13 -13.18 25.39
CA VAL A 109 -4.80 -14.45 25.72
C VAL A 109 -4.27 -15.07 27.02
N ALA A 110 -2.97 -14.93 27.30
CA ALA A 110 -2.34 -15.49 28.49
C ALA A 110 -2.60 -14.66 29.78
N THR A 111 -2.88 -13.36 29.66
CA THR A 111 -2.95 -12.44 30.81
C THR A 111 -4.36 -11.93 31.12
N ASP A 112 -5.23 -11.82 30.12
CA ASP A 112 -6.59 -11.31 30.31
C ASP A 112 -7.55 -12.43 30.69
N GLN A 113 -8.20 -12.27 31.85
CA GLN A 113 -9.27 -13.17 32.31
C GLN A 113 -10.67 -12.70 31.87
N ASP A 114 -10.77 -11.51 31.25
CA ASP A 114 -12.02 -10.94 30.75
C ASP A 114 -12.11 -11.15 29.23
N GLU A 115 -13.08 -11.97 28.82
CA GLU A 115 -13.32 -12.33 27.43
C GLU A 115 -13.67 -11.10 26.56
N ASN A 116 -14.50 -10.18 27.05
CA ASN A 116 -14.92 -9.01 26.26
C ASN A 116 -13.76 -8.04 26.04
N LEU A 117 -12.95 -7.82 27.09
CA LEU A 117 -11.78 -6.97 27.01
C LEU A 117 -10.73 -7.57 26.06
N LEU A 118 -10.55 -8.89 26.08
CA LEU A 118 -9.66 -9.61 25.17
C LEU A 118 -10.12 -9.47 23.71
N MET A 119 -11.41 -9.67 23.41
CA MET A 119 -11.93 -9.53 22.04
C MET A 119 -11.73 -8.12 21.49
N GLN A 120 -11.97 -7.08 22.30
CA GLN A 120 -11.72 -5.70 21.89
C GLN A 120 -10.23 -5.44 21.63
N LYS A 121 -9.35 -5.87 22.54
CA LYS A 121 -7.89 -5.75 22.34
C LYS A 121 -7.42 -6.45 21.06
N ILE A 122 -7.98 -7.62 20.73
CA ILE A 122 -7.65 -8.32 19.49
C ILE A 122 -8.05 -7.48 18.28
N CYS A 123 -9.28 -6.93 18.24
CA CYS A 123 -9.70 -6.04 17.15
C CYS A 123 -8.77 -4.82 17.00
N ASP A 124 -8.37 -4.20 18.11
CA ASP A 124 -7.47 -3.04 18.09
C ASP A 124 -6.09 -3.41 17.54
N LEU A 125 -5.54 -4.57 17.93
CA LEU A 125 -4.26 -5.09 17.42
C LEU A 125 -4.29 -5.39 15.92
N VAL A 126 -5.43 -5.89 15.40
CA VAL A 126 -5.64 -6.14 13.96
C VAL A 126 -5.52 -4.84 13.17
N ILE A 127 -6.18 -3.76 13.63
CA ILE A 127 -6.11 -2.46 12.96
C ILE A 127 -4.72 -1.84 13.10
N GLN A 128 -4.13 -1.91 14.29
CA GLN A 128 -2.85 -1.27 14.58
C GLN A 128 -1.68 -1.89 13.80
N TYR A 129 -1.69 -3.20 13.56
CA TYR A 129 -0.55 -3.93 12.98
C TYR A 129 -0.84 -4.70 11.69
N GLY A 130 -2.11 -5.04 11.41
CA GLY A 130 -2.52 -5.93 10.33
C GLY A 130 -2.69 -5.27 8.96
N ALA A 131 -2.49 -3.94 8.85
CA ALA A 131 -2.78 -3.16 7.64
C ALA A 131 -4.22 -3.38 7.12
N MET A 132 -5.18 -3.53 8.04
CA MET A 132 -6.60 -3.69 7.76
C MET A 132 -7.37 -2.43 8.18
N GLU A 133 -8.41 -2.08 7.43
CA GLU A 133 -9.23 -0.88 7.68
C GLU A 133 -10.43 -1.16 8.60
N LEU A 134 -10.81 -2.45 8.75
CA LEU A 134 -11.93 -2.88 9.57
C LEU A 134 -11.65 -4.26 10.16
N ALA A 135 -11.91 -4.39 11.46
CA ALA A 135 -11.86 -5.65 12.19
C ALA A 135 -13.09 -5.74 13.11
N TRP A 136 -13.73 -6.90 13.16
CA TRP A 136 -14.85 -7.13 14.07
C TRP A 136 -14.90 -8.60 14.49
N ILE A 137 -15.41 -8.85 15.68
CA ILE A 137 -15.70 -10.17 16.21
C ILE A 137 -17.19 -10.21 16.49
N GLY A 138 -17.87 -11.22 15.96
CA GLY A 138 -19.30 -11.41 16.14
C GLY A 138 -19.62 -12.79 16.69
N ARG A 139 -20.65 -12.86 17.53
CA ARG A 139 -21.21 -14.12 18.03
C ARG A 139 -22.63 -14.27 17.49
N PRO A 140 -22.98 -15.42 16.88
CA PRO A 140 -24.36 -15.66 16.48
C PRO A 140 -25.25 -15.73 17.73
N ASP A 141 -26.42 -15.11 17.66
CA ASP A 141 -27.47 -15.23 18.66
C ASP A 141 -28.34 -16.48 18.40
N ALA A 142 -29.33 -16.71 19.28
CA ALA A 142 -30.25 -17.84 19.16
C ALA A 142 -31.08 -17.83 17.86
N SER A 143 -31.19 -16.69 17.17
CA SER A 143 -31.85 -16.54 15.86
C SER A 143 -30.90 -16.72 14.67
N GLY A 144 -29.59 -16.95 14.91
CA GLY A 144 -28.59 -17.08 13.85
C GLY A 144 -28.11 -15.73 13.29
N HIS A 145 -28.47 -14.60 13.92
CA HIS A 145 -27.95 -13.28 13.58
C HIS A 145 -26.66 -13.01 14.35
N PHE A 146 -25.65 -12.46 13.68
CA PHE A 146 -24.41 -12.08 14.35
C PHE A 146 -24.57 -10.78 15.13
N ARG A 147 -24.32 -10.86 16.44
CA ARG A 147 -24.10 -9.68 17.28
C ARG A 147 -22.61 -9.38 17.32
N PHE A 148 -22.22 -8.17 16.95
CA PHE A 148 -20.85 -7.68 17.11
C PHE A 148 -20.53 -7.54 18.60
N ILE A 149 -19.50 -8.24 19.07
CA ILE A 149 -19.02 -8.21 20.46
C ILE A 149 -17.76 -7.35 20.62
N ALA A 150 -17.01 -7.14 19.53
CA ALA A 150 -15.89 -6.21 19.46
C ALA A 150 -15.73 -5.71 18.02
N SER A 151 -15.22 -4.49 17.85
CA SER A 151 -14.89 -3.93 16.55
C SER A 151 -13.87 -2.80 16.64
N ALA A 152 -13.12 -2.58 15.56
CA ALA A 152 -12.13 -1.52 15.43
C ALA A 152 -11.98 -1.09 13.97
N GLY A 153 -11.53 0.15 13.74
CA GLY A 153 -11.34 0.72 12.40
C GLY A 153 -12.58 1.49 11.90
N GLU A 154 -12.90 1.37 10.62
CA GLU A 154 -14.04 2.04 9.96
C GLU A 154 -15.39 1.37 10.33
N THR A 155 -15.75 1.42 11.62
CA THR A 155 -16.91 0.71 12.19
C THR A 155 -18.26 1.31 11.81
N ARG A 156 -18.31 2.52 11.23
CA ARG A 156 -19.54 3.17 10.77
C ARG A 156 -20.32 2.31 9.76
N TYR A 157 -19.63 1.45 9.01
CA TYR A 157 -20.27 0.50 8.10
C TYR A 157 -21.07 -0.59 8.84
N LEU A 158 -20.68 -0.94 10.08
CA LEU A 158 -21.32 -2.00 10.86
C LEU A 158 -22.71 -1.61 11.41
N ASP A 159 -23.02 -0.31 11.48
CA ASP A 159 -24.30 0.21 12.01
C ASP A 159 -25.53 -0.23 11.20
N HIS A 160 -25.32 -0.67 9.96
CA HIS A 160 -26.39 -1.01 9.01
C HIS A 160 -26.31 -2.45 8.47
N VAL A 161 -25.40 -3.27 8.99
CA VAL A 161 -25.12 -4.60 8.47
C VAL A 161 -25.64 -5.67 9.42
N VAL A 162 -26.57 -6.49 8.94
CA VAL A 162 -27.01 -7.72 9.61
C VAL A 162 -26.40 -8.90 8.87
N ILE A 163 -25.50 -9.61 9.52
CA ILE A 163 -24.89 -10.83 9.00
C ILE A 163 -25.65 -12.01 9.63
N SER A 164 -26.12 -12.95 8.81
CA SER A 164 -26.84 -14.14 9.28
C SER A 164 -26.14 -15.40 8.77
N LEU A 165 -26.12 -16.47 9.57
CA LEU A 165 -25.72 -17.79 9.08
C LEU A 165 -26.81 -18.29 8.11
N GLY A 166 -26.52 -18.25 6.81
CA GLY A 166 -27.52 -18.51 5.78
C GLY A 166 -28.14 -19.90 5.84
N THR A 167 -29.46 -19.95 6.05
CA THR A 167 -30.38 -20.86 5.34
C THR A 167 -31.56 -20.06 4.79
N GLY A 168 -31.27 -19.04 3.97
CA GLY A 168 -32.27 -18.18 3.29
C GLY A 168 -31.74 -17.67 1.95
N PRO A 169 -32.61 -17.28 0.99
CA PRO A 169 -32.25 -17.07 -0.40
C PRO A 169 -31.20 -15.93 -0.59
N PRO A 170 -30.37 -16.02 -1.64
CA PRO A 170 -29.15 -15.24 -1.79
C PRO A 170 -29.49 -13.77 -2.04
N GLY A 171 -29.27 -12.93 -1.04
CA GLY A 171 -29.67 -11.53 -1.11
C GLY A 171 -29.21 -10.76 0.12
N ARG A 172 -27.94 -10.34 0.10
CA ARG A 172 -27.20 -9.55 1.11
C ARG A 172 -26.29 -10.39 2.02
N ASP A 173 -25.41 -11.17 1.40
CA ASP A 173 -24.24 -11.68 2.09
C ASP A 173 -23.21 -10.53 2.21
N GLY A 174 -23.04 -10.00 3.42
CA GLY A 174 -21.86 -9.21 3.75
C GLY A 174 -20.59 -10.06 3.56
N PRO A 175 -19.40 -9.44 3.43
CA PRO A 175 -18.16 -10.18 3.22
C PRO A 175 -17.85 -11.05 4.45
N CYS A 176 -18.28 -12.31 4.41
CA CYS A 176 -17.83 -13.35 5.31
C CYS A 176 -16.34 -13.59 5.02
N CYS A 177 -15.47 -12.95 5.80
CA CYS A 177 -14.09 -13.40 5.91
C CYS A 177 -14.12 -14.82 6.50
N PRO A 178 -13.42 -15.81 5.91
CA PRO A 178 -13.48 -17.18 6.38
C PRO A 178 -12.90 -17.25 7.80
N CYS A 179 -13.78 -17.49 8.78
CA CYS A 179 -13.37 -17.79 10.15
C CYS A 179 -12.51 -19.06 10.12
N ILE A 180 -11.23 -18.92 10.47
CA ILE A 180 -10.40 -20.03 10.93
C ILE A 180 -10.97 -20.43 12.29
N LEU A 181 -11.82 -21.45 12.29
CA LEU A 181 -12.23 -22.19 13.49
C LEU A 181 -11.79 -23.64 13.28
N GLY A 182 -10.81 -24.04 14.08
CA GLY A 182 -10.58 -25.45 14.40
C GLY A 182 -11.48 -25.89 15.54
#